data_AF-A0A6L9MP25-F1
#
_entry.id   AF-A0A6L9MP25-F1
#
_cell.length_a   1.000
_cell.length_b   1.000
_cell.length_c   1.000
_cell.angle_alpha   90.00
_cell.angle_beta   90.00
_cell.angle_gamma   90.00
#
_symmetry.space_group_name_H-M   'P 1'
#
loop_
_entity.id
_entity.type
_entity.pdbx_description
1 polymer ?
#
loop_
_entity_poly.entity_id
_entity_poly.type
_entity_poly.pdbx_seq_one_letter_code
_entity_poly.pdbx_strand_id
1 'polypeptide(L)'
;MEDEVVQRAHNHFETLALDGLYRQHAAVELVERKPIFRSTFEIDGEAGLREELAFEARSRRRVNINSWQSALYRALSRSDDFCAGGFEQIDEP
;
A
#
# COMPACT_ATOMS: atom_id res chain seq x y z
N MET A 1 -25.17 3.84 -13.29
CA MET A 1 -25.09 4.47 -11.94
C MET A 1 -23.71 4.29 -11.30
N GLU A 2 -23.02 3.16 -11.48
CA GLU A 2 -21.66 2.97 -10.92
C GLU A 2 -20.60 3.86 -11.60
N ASP A 3 -20.74 4.11 -12.91
CA ASP A 3 -19.83 4.97 -13.68
C ASP A 3 -19.78 6.44 -13.22
N GLU A 4 -20.89 7.03 -12.77
CA GLU A 4 -20.91 8.44 -12.37
C GLU A 4 -20.13 8.69 -11.07
N VAL A 5 -20.17 7.74 -10.13
CA VAL A 5 -19.42 7.84 -8.87
C VAL A 5 -17.93 7.69 -9.12
N VAL A 6 -17.55 6.74 -9.98
CA VAL A 6 -16.15 6.52 -10.38
C VAL A 6 -15.62 7.73 -11.13
N GLN A 7 -16.36 8.25 -12.11
CA GLN A 7 -15.98 9.46 -12.85
C GLN A 7 -15.79 10.67 -11.94
N ARG A 8 -16.69 10.84 -10.96
CA ARG A 8 -16.56 11.90 -9.95
C ARG A 8 -15.31 11.70 -9.09
N ALA A 9 -15.01 10.47 -8.68
CA ALA A 9 -13.80 10.19 -7.91
C ALA A 9 -12.53 10.53 -8.72
N HIS A 10 -12.47 10.15 -10.01
CA HIS A 10 -11.37 10.53 -10.91
C HIS A 10 -11.22 12.05 -11.01
N ASN A 11 -12.32 12.79 -11.20
CA ASN A 11 -12.28 14.25 -11.25
C ASN A 11 -11.72 14.87 -9.95
N HIS A 12 -12.04 14.31 -8.78
CA HIS A 12 -11.44 14.77 -7.53
C HIS A 12 -9.94 14.43 -7.44
N PHE A 13 -9.53 13.25 -7.89
CA PHE A 13 -8.10 12.87 -7.93
C PHE A 13 -7.28 13.81 -8.81
N GLU A 14 -7.82 14.20 -9.96
CA GLU A 14 -7.20 15.17 -10.86
C GLU A 14 -7.20 16.58 -10.26
N THR A 15 -8.38 17.09 -9.87
CA THR A 15 -8.54 18.48 -9.40
C THR A 15 -7.75 18.77 -8.12
N LEU A 16 -7.65 17.78 -7.23
CA LEU A 16 -6.96 17.92 -5.94
C LEU A 16 -5.51 17.37 -5.99
N ALA A 17 -5.03 16.95 -7.16
CA ALA A 17 -3.70 16.37 -7.36
C ALA A 17 -3.37 15.19 -6.41
N LEU A 18 -4.36 14.36 -6.10
CA LEU A 18 -4.23 13.30 -5.10
C LEU A 18 -3.33 12.16 -5.55
N ASP A 19 -3.21 11.91 -6.87
CA ASP A 19 -2.29 10.90 -7.39
C ASP A 19 -0.84 11.22 -7.01
N GLY A 20 -0.38 12.44 -7.28
CA GLY A 20 0.96 12.89 -6.91
C GLY A 20 1.18 12.88 -5.39
N LEU A 21 0.20 13.38 -4.63
CA LEU A 21 0.27 13.42 -3.17
C LEU A 21 0.41 12.02 -2.55
N TYR A 22 -0.45 11.08 -2.96
CA TYR A 22 -0.44 9.73 -2.41
C TYR A 22 0.74 8.90 -2.90
N ARG A 23 1.28 9.15 -4.09
CA ARG A 23 2.55 8.55 -4.54
C ARG A 23 3.71 8.96 -3.65
N GLN A 24 3.82 10.25 -3.32
CA GLN A 24 4.87 10.75 -2.42
C GLN A 24 4.74 10.13 -1.02
N HIS A 25 3.52 10.11 -0.47
CA HIS A 25 3.29 9.46 0.83
C HIS A 25 3.57 7.96 0.81
N ALA A 26 3.19 7.26 -0.26
CA ALA A 26 3.48 5.83 -0.42
C ALA A 26 4.98 5.57 -0.51
N ALA A 27 5.74 6.39 -1.24
CA ALA A 27 7.18 6.25 -1.33
C ALA A 27 7.86 6.38 0.05
N VAL A 28 7.47 7.40 0.84
CA VAL A 28 7.99 7.58 2.21
C VAL A 28 7.62 6.39 3.10
N GLU A 29 6.35 5.97 3.09
CA GLU A 29 5.89 4.82 3.89
C GLU A 29 6.63 3.53 3.52
N LEU A 30 6.90 3.29 2.23
CA LEU A 30 7.66 2.13 1.76
C LEU A 30 9.09 2.12 2.31
N VAL A 31 9.77 3.26 2.28
CA VAL A 31 11.12 3.41 2.86
C VAL A 31 11.09 3.18 4.37
N GLU A 32 10.16 3.83 5.08
CA GLU A 32 10.04 3.73 6.55
C GLU A 32 9.68 2.32 7.02
N ARG A 33 8.85 1.59 6.25
CA ARG A 33 8.40 0.24 6.60
C ARG A 33 9.31 -0.88 6.09
N LYS A 34 10.30 -0.59 5.22
CA LYS A 34 11.23 -1.59 4.69
C LYS A 34 11.86 -2.49 5.78
N PRO A 35 12.32 -1.97 6.94
CA PRO A 35 12.85 -2.82 8.00
C PRO A 35 11.84 -3.81 8.57
N ILE A 36 10.56 -3.42 8.64
CA ILE A 36 9.48 -4.29 9.12
C ILE A 36 9.20 -5.38 8.08
N PHE A 37 9.14 -5.04 6.78
CA PHE A 37 8.95 -6.03 5.72
C PHE A 37 10.05 -7.08 5.71
N ARG A 38 11.32 -6.63 5.83
CA ARG A 38 12.48 -7.50 5.93
C ARG A 38 12.38 -8.43 7.14
N SER A 39 12.12 -7.87 8.32
CA SER A 39 11.99 -8.65 9.57
C SER A 39 10.88 -9.70 9.49
N THR A 40 9.69 -9.32 9.02
CA THR A 40 8.57 -10.26 8.85
C THR A 40 8.90 -11.35 7.84
N PHE A 41 9.54 -11.00 6.71
CA PHE A 41 9.93 -11.97 5.70
C PHE A 41 11.01 -12.94 6.22
N GLU A 42 11.97 -12.47 7.01
CA GLU A 42 13.00 -13.33 7.61
C GLU A 42 12.43 -14.33 8.63
N ILE A 43 11.39 -13.93 9.38
CA ILE A 43 10.77 -14.76 10.42
C ILE A 43 9.71 -15.70 9.84
N ASP A 44 8.80 -15.18 9.02
CA ASP A 44 7.57 -15.87 8.59
C ASP A 44 7.50 -16.11 7.06
N GLY A 45 8.53 -15.70 6.32
CA GLY A 45 8.63 -15.87 4.88
C GLY A 45 7.62 -15.03 4.08
N GLU A 46 7.49 -15.38 2.80
CA GLU A 46 6.56 -14.73 1.87
C GLU A 46 5.11 -14.76 2.39
N ALA A 47 4.67 -15.92 2.91
CA ALA A 47 3.30 -16.12 3.37
C ALA A 47 2.98 -15.21 4.57
N GLY A 48 3.90 -15.09 5.53
CA GLY A 48 3.74 -14.21 6.68
C GLY A 48 3.73 -12.73 6.29
N LEU A 49 4.62 -12.30 5.41
CA LEU A 49 4.62 -10.93 4.90
C LEU A 49 3.30 -10.61 4.18
N ARG A 50 2.79 -11.54 3.38
CA ARG A 50 1.50 -11.39 2.69
C ARG A 50 0.34 -11.24 3.68
N GLU A 51 0.31 -12.05 4.72
CA GLU A 51 -0.71 -12.01 5.75
C GLU A 51 -0.67 -10.68 6.53
N GLU A 52 0.52 -10.22 6.91
CA GLU A 52 0.73 -8.97 7.63
C GLU A 52 0.28 -7.76 6.81
N LEU A 53 0.68 -7.69 5.53
CA LEU A 53 0.22 -6.64 4.61
C LEU A 53 -1.31 -6.66 4.43
N ALA A 54 -1.91 -7.86 4.34
CA ALA A 54 -3.37 -7.99 4.26
C ALA A 54 -4.06 -7.56 5.58
N PHE A 55 -3.44 -7.82 6.73
CA PHE A 55 -3.90 -7.36 8.03
C PHE A 55 -3.86 -5.84 8.14
N GLU A 56 -2.74 -5.21 7.78
CA GLU A 56 -2.60 -3.74 7.71
C GLU A 56 -3.66 -3.12 6.82
N ALA A 57 -3.88 -3.67 5.62
CA ALA A 57 -4.93 -3.20 4.73
C ALA A 57 -6.32 -3.20 5.39
N ARG A 58 -6.68 -4.29 6.09
CA ARG A 58 -7.94 -4.39 6.83
C ARG A 58 -8.00 -3.41 8.01
N SER A 59 -6.91 -3.27 8.75
CA SER A 59 -6.79 -2.39 9.92
C SER A 59 -6.99 -0.93 9.53
N ARG A 60 -6.25 -0.44 8.52
CA ARG A 60 -6.35 0.94 8.02
C ARG A 60 -7.73 1.24 7.46
N ARG A 61 -8.36 0.28 6.76
CA ARG A 61 -9.72 0.43 6.25
C ARG A 61 -10.78 0.58 7.35
N ARG A 62 -10.60 -0.09 8.50
CA ARG A 62 -11.53 0.02 9.64
C ARG A 62 -11.49 1.42 10.25
N VAL A 63 -10.33 2.07 10.26
CA VAL A 63 -10.16 3.43 10.77
C VAL A 63 -10.65 4.46 9.76
N ASN A 64 -10.26 4.33 8.49
CA ASN A 64 -10.69 5.21 7.41
C ASN A 64 -10.90 4.40 6.12
N ILE A 65 -12.16 4.33 5.68
CA ILE A 65 -12.57 3.57 4.50
C ILE A 65 -11.91 4.07 3.21
N ASN A 66 -11.55 5.36 3.15
CA ASN A 66 -10.91 6.03 2.02
C ASN A 66 -9.41 6.24 2.22
N SER A 67 -8.77 5.49 3.14
CA SER A 67 -7.33 5.62 3.40
C SER A 67 -6.48 5.15 2.22
N TRP A 68 -5.55 5.98 1.78
CA TRP A 68 -4.53 5.62 0.79
C TRP A 68 -3.64 4.47 1.28
N GLN A 69 -3.35 4.39 2.58
CA GLN A 69 -2.56 3.31 3.18
C GLN A 69 -3.25 1.96 3.01
N SER A 70 -4.58 1.92 3.20
CA SER A 70 -5.36 0.70 2.96
C SER A 70 -5.23 0.22 1.51
N ALA A 71 -5.30 1.17 0.56
CA ALA A 71 -5.11 0.86 -0.85
C ALA A 71 -3.68 0.35 -1.14
N LEU A 72 -2.66 0.99 -0.56
CA LEU A 72 -1.25 0.59 -0.68
C LEU A 72 -1.04 -0.84 -0.16
N TYR A 73 -1.36 -1.10 1.11
CA TYR A 73 -1.14 -2.42 1.75
C TYR A 73 -1.89 -3.55 1.05
N ARG A 74 -3.09 -3.27 0.54
CA ARG A 74 -3.86 -4.22 -0.26
C ARG A 74 -3.20 -4.52 -1.61
N ALA A 75 -2.56 -3.54 -2.24
CA ALA A 75 -1.84 -3.74 -3.48
C ALA A 75 -0.57 -4.57 -3.24
N LEU A 76 0.19 -4.24 -2.18
CA LEU A 76 1.40 -4.97 -1.80
C LEU A 76 1.12 -6.44 -1.47
N SER A 77 0.08 -6.75 -0.69
CA SER A 77 -0.28 -8.14 -0.34
C SER A 77 -0.74 -8.99 -1.53
N ARG A 78 -1.09 -8.35 -2.65
CA ARG A 78 -1.47 -9.03 -3.90
C ARG A 78 -0.32 -9.12 -4.90
N SER A 79 0.79 -8.46 -4.62
CA SER A 79 1.99 -8.50 -5.46
C SER A 79 2.87 -9.67 -5.01
N ASP A 80 2.94 -10.69 -5.86
CA ASP A 80 3.82 -11.84 -5.62
C ASP A 80 5.29 -11.39 -5.63
N ASP A 81 5.66 -10.52 -6.58
CA ASP A 81 7.01 -9.93 -6.65
C ASP A 81 7.39 -9.21 -5.35
N PHE A 82 6.47 -8.43 -4.77
CA PHE A 82 6.74 -7.72 -3.53
C PHE A 82 6.86 -8.69 -2.34
N CYS A 83 5.91 -9.61 -2.20
CA CYS A 83 5.89 -10.56 -1.10
C CYS A 83 7.09 -11.52 -1.15
N ALA A 84 7.63 -11.83 -2.34
CA ALA A 84 8.80 -12.69 -2.54
C ALA A 84 10.16 -11.99 -2.30
N GLY A 85 10.17 -10.75 -1.81
CA GLY A 85 11.41 -10.01 -1.52
C GLY A 85 11.61 -8.74 -2.33
N GLY A 86 10.66 -8.36 -3.20
CA GLY A 86 10.78 -7.15 -4.03
C GLY A 86 10.94 -5.85 -3.24
N PHE A 87 10.59 -5.83 -1.95
CA PHE A 87 10.84 -4.70 -1.04
C PHE A 87 12.34 -4.38 -0.85
N GLU A 88 13.26 -5.30 -1.16
CA GLU A 88 14.70 -5.02 -1.08
C GLU A 88 15.17 -3.98 -2.11
N GLN A 89 14.42 -3.81 -3.22
CA GLN A 89 14.71 -2.83 -4.27
C GLN A 89 14.29 -1.40 -3.90
N ILE A 90 13.69 -1.19 -2.72
CA ILE A 90 13.38 0.15 -2.22
C ILE A 90 14.69 0.82 -1.84
N ASP A 91 15.03 1.92 -2.52
CA ASP A 91 16.21 2.73 -2.20
C ASP A 91 16.13 3.26 -0.77
N GLU A 92 17.19 3.06 -0.01
CA GLU A 92 17.37 3.69 1.30
C GLU A 92 17.97 5.10 1.06
N PRO A 93 17.49 6.14 1.78
CA PRO A 93 17.94 7.52 1.59
C PRO A 93 19.41 7.73 1.98
#